data_AF-S6H3Q1-F1
#
_entry.id   AF-S6H3Q1-F1
#
_cell.length_a   1.000
_cell.length_b   1.000
_cell.length_c   1.000
_cell.angle_alpha   90.00
_cell.angle_beta   90.00
_cell.angle_gamma   90.00
#
_symmetry.space_group_name_H-M   'P 1'
#
loop_
_entity.id
_entity.type
_entity.pdbx_description
1 polymer ?
#
loop_
_entity_poly.entity_id
_entity_poly.type
_entity_poly.pdbx_seq_one_letter_code
_entity_poly.pdbx_strand_id
1 'polypeptide(L)'
;DGLAMLEAFSNFDVRDRGNQGAAAQAHITWLNLNRSAFPLSVPAPQRARQTGFEWMLDQPARYLCDLSGAFLGDAFETARKHVQQCEAGTAPYVPLPLEIGAWAKCLEHIVDPNTQGDAGLWIDQPPASDVLQRARSRALYGVMLLDSQYRLRHLSTRIYDQRYLLELCGTRAQRYVHHA
;
A
#
# COMPACT_ATOMS: atom_id res chain seq x y z
N ASP A 1 8.31 -17.71 -2.77
CA ASP A 1 8.04 -17.69 -1.31
C ASP A 1 7.11 -16.53 -0.99
N GLY A 2 6.86 -16.22 0.29
CA GLY A 2 5.93 -15.15 0.68
C GLY A 2 6.38 -13.75 0.26
N LEU A 3 7.69 -13.50 0.13
CA LEU A 3 8.22 -12.23 -0.38
C LEU A 3 7.93 -12.10 -1.88
N ALA A 4 8.20 -13.15 -2.66
CA ALA A 4 7.88 -13.16 -4.08
C ALA A 4 6.37 -12.97 -4.35
N MET A 5 5.49 -13.54 -3.51
CA MET A 5 4.05 -13.28 -3.62
C MET A 5 3.69 -11.84 -3.31
N LEU A 6 4.30 -11.25 -2.27
CA LEU A 6 4.10 -9.85 -1.92
C LEU A 6 4.48 -8.93 -3.08
N GLU A 7 5.64 -9.14 -3.69
CA GLU A 7 6.10 -8.38 -4.85
C GLU A 7 5.15 -8.54 -6.05
N ALA A 8 4.75 -9.77 -6.37
CA ALA A 8 3.85 -10.05 -7.49
C ALA A 8 2.49 -9.35 -7.34
N PHE A 9 1.91 -9.34 -6.14
CA PHE A 9 0.65 -8.64 -5.89
C PHE A 9 0.81 -7.13 -5.83
N SER A 10 1.91 -6.63 -5.24
CA SER A 10 2.16 -5.19 -5.10
C SER A 10 2.41 -4.51 -6.45
N ASN A 11 3.04 -5.24 -7.38
CA ASN A 11 3.35 -4.74 -8.72
C ASN A 11 2.26 -5.02 -9.74
N PHE A 12 1.08 -5.49 -9.32
CA PHE A 12 -0.01 -5.79 -10.24
C PHE A 12 -0.42 -4.53 -11.03
N ASP A 13 -0.31 -4.61 -12.35
CA ASP A 13 -0.79 -3.60 -13.28
C ASP A 13 -1.62 -4.28 -14.39
N VAL A 14 -2.86 -3.85 -14.55
CA VAL A 14 -3.79 -4.33 -15.59
C VAL A 14 -3.29 -4.05 -17.01
N ARG A 15 -2.30 -3.17 -17.18
CA ARG A 15 -1.68 -2.83 -18.46
C ARG A 15 -0.43 -3.65 -18.76
N ASP A 16 0.17 -4.28 -17.76
CA ASP A 16 1.39 -5.08 -17.89
C ASP A 16 1.08 -6.59 -17.84
N ARG A 17 1.24 -7.28 -18.97
CA ARG A 17 1.00 -8.73 -19.08
C ARG A 17 1.95 -9.57 -18.23
N GLY A 18 3.19 -9.12 -18.04
CA GLY A 18 4.17 -9.80 -17.20
C GLY A 18 3.72 -9.78 -15.74
N ASN A 19 3.35 -8.59 -15.25
CA ASN A 19 2.84 -8.42 -13.89
C ASN A 19 1.53 -9.20 -13.67
N GLN A 20 0.64 -9.23 -14.66
CA GLN A 20 -0.57 -10.05 -14.61
C GLN A 20 -0.26 -11.54 -14.49
N GLY A 21 0.69 -12.05 -15.29
CA GLY A 21 1.12 -13.45 -15.23
C GLY A 21 1.70 -13.80 -13.86
N ALA A 22 2.57 -12.95 -13.32
CA ALA A 22 3.16 -13.13 -12.00
C ALA A 22 2.10 -13.12 -10.88
N ALA A 23 1.16 -12.16 -10.91
CA ALA A 23 0.07 -12.08 -9.95
C ALA A 23 -0.89 -13.28 -10.04
N ALA A 24 -1.16 -13.80 -11.24
CA ALA A 24 -1.97 -15.00 -11.41
C ALA A 24 -1.31 -16.24 -10.79
N GLN A 25 0.01 -16.42 -10.98
CA GLN A 25 0.75 -17.51 -10.36
C GLN A 25 0.81 -17.37 -8.83
N ALA A 26 1.03 -16.15 -8.33
CA ALA A 26 0.94 -15.87 -6.91
C ALA A 26 -0.47 -16.16 -6.36
N HIS A 27 -1.52 -15.86 -7.11
CA HIS A 27 -2.90 -16.17 -6.73
C HIS A 27 -3.16 -17.68 -6.63
N ILE A 28 -2.68 -18.48 -7.58
CA ILE A 28 -2.77 -19.95 -7.53
C ILE A 28 -2.04 -20.48 -6.28
N THR A 29 -0.84 -19.98 -6.02
CA THR A 29 -0.07 -20.34 -4.82
C THR A 29 -0.83 -20.00 -3.55
N TRP A 30 -1.40 -18.79 -3.47
CA TRP A 30 -2.23 -18.34 -2.36
C TRP A 30 -3.46 -19.24 -2.14
N LEU A 31 -4.15 -19.64 -3.21
CA LEU A 31 -5.29 -20.57 -3.12
C LEU A 31 -4.89 -21.93 -2.54
N ASN A 32 -3.70 -22.44 -2.90
CA ASN A 32 -3.18 -23.69 -2.34
C ASN A 32 -2.85 -23.55 -0.85
N LEU A 33 -2.24 -22.43 -0.45
CA LEU A 33 -1.97 -22.12 0.96
C LEU A 33 -3.26 -21.95 1.78
N ASN A 34 -4.36 -21.52 1.16
CA ASN A 34 -5.66 -21.40 1.80
C ASN A 34 -6.31 -22.76 2.12
N ARG A 35 -5.96 -23.81 1.40
CA ARG A 35 -6.59 -25.12 1.51
C ARG A 35 -5.87 -26.07 2.47
N SER A 36 -4.66 -25.70 2.91
CA SER A 36 -3.76 -26.58 3.64
C SER A 36 -2.98 -25.83 4.70
N ALA A 37 -2.56 -26.53 5.76
CA ALA A 37 -1.51 -26.02 6.63
C ALA A 37 -0.20 -25.87 5.83
N PHE A 38 0.56 -24.81 6.09
CA PHE A 38 1.82 -24.52 5.41
C PHE A 38 2.93 -24.25 6.42
N PRO A 39 4.19 -24.59 6.12
CA PRO A 39 5.28 -24.32 7.04
C PRO A 39 5.47 -22.81 7.22
N LEU A 40 5.74 -22.36 8.44
CA LEU A 40 5.94 -20.94 8.75
C LEU A 40 7.20 -20.35 8.10
N SER A 41 8.01 -21.15 7.40
CA SER A 41 9.06 -20.66 6.51
C SER A 41 8.51 -19.98 5.25
N VAL A 42 7.26 -20.26 4.85
CA VAL A 42 6.67 -19.74 3.61
C VAL A 42 6.32 -18.25 3.68
N PRO A 43 5.59 -17.74 4.70
CA PRO A 43 5.27 -16.32 4.77
C PRO A 43 6.53 -15.45 4.82
N ALA A 44 6.46 -14.25 4.25
CA ALA A 44 7.50 -13.25 4.44
C ALA A 44 7.67 -12.90 5.94
N PRO A 45 8.86 -12.43 6.37
CA PRO A 45 9.03 -11.83 7.69
C PRO A 45 8.04 -10.69 7.92
N GLN A 46 7.47 -10.56 9.11
CA GLN A 46 6.38 -9.60 9.38
C GLN A 46 6.56 -8.88 10.72
N ARG A 47 6.25 -7.58 10.74
CA ARG A 47 6.12 -6.83 11.99
C ARG A 47 4.85 -7.23 12.76
N ALA A 48 4.75 -6.75 14.01
CA ALA A 48 3.54 -6.95 14.79
C ALA A 48 2.35 -6.24 14.12
N ARG A 49 1.21 -6.94 14.05
CA ARG A 49 -0.02 -6.42 13.43
C ARG A 49 -0.53 -5.20 14.19
N GLN A 50 -0.92 -4.18 13.45
CA GLN A 50 -1.59 -2.97 13.94
C GLN A 50 -2.85 -2.77 13.11
N THR A 51 -3.87 -3.61 13.34
CA THR A 51 -5.05 -3.71 12.45
C THR A 51 -5.76 -2.37 12.22
N GLY A 52 -5.84 -1.52 13.25
CA GLY A 52 -6.45 -0.19 13.17
C GLY A 52 -5.61 0.86 12.43
N PHE A 53 -4.37 0.53 12.07
CA PHE A 53 -3.53 1.35 11.20
C PHE A 53 -3.47 0.75 9.79
N GLU A 54 -3.27 -0.56 9.69
CA GLU A 54 -3.13 -1.29 8.42
C GLU A 54 -4.28 -1.03 7.43
N TRP A 55 -5.53 -1.02 7.90
CA TRP A 55 -6.69 -0.79 7.04
C TRP A 55 -6.75 0.61 6.38
N MET A 56 -5.93 1.56 6.82
CA MET A 56 -5.82 2.91 6.24
C MET A 56 -4.90 2.94 5.02
N LEU A 57 -4.09 1.89 4.82
CA LEU A 57 -3.11 1.79 3.74
C LEU A 57 -3.72 1.06 2.54
N ASP A 58 -3.38 1.43 1.31
CA ASP A 58 -3.73 0.67 0.11
C ASP A 58 -2.99 -0.68 0.09
N GLN A 59 -1.71 -0.68 0.50
CA GLN A 59 -0.84 -1.86 0.49
C GLN A 59 -0.43 -2.29 1.93
N PRO A 60 -1.37 -2.72 2.79
CA PRO A 60 -1.08 -3.07 4.19
C PRO A 60 -0.08 -4.21 4.31
N ALA A 61 -0.03 -5.11 3.34
CA ALA A 61 0.91 -6.23 3.32
C ALA A 61 2.37 -5.76 3.17
N ARG A 62 2.63 -4.67 2.43
CA ARG A 62 3.98 -4.09 2.30
C ARG A 62 4.42 -3.44 3.60
N TYR A 63 3.55 -2.67 4.24
CA TYR A 63 3.80 -2.17 5.59
C TYR A 63 4.09 -3.31 6.56
N LEU A 64 3.31 -4.38 6.51
CA LEU A 64 3.45 -5.51 7.42
C LEU A 64 4.77 -6.28 7.20
N CYS A 65 5.22 -6.42 5.96
CA CYS A 65 6.43 -7.17 5.63
C CYS A 65 7.70 -6.31 5.60
N ASP A 66 7.56 -4.99 5.68
CA ASP A 66 8.69 -4.09 5.92
C ASP A 66 9.15 -4.26 7.36
N LEU A 67 10.40 -4.67 7.58
CA LEU A 67 11.00 -4.69 8.93
C LEU A 67 11.87 -3.46 9.19
N SER A 68 12.24 -2.72 8.15
CA SER A 68 13.09 -1.53 8.26
C SER A 68 12.34 -0.33 8.85
N GLY A 69 11.05 -0.22 8.56
CA GLY A 69 10.25 0.94 8.94
C GLY A 69 10.04 1.95 7.81
N ALA A 70 10.79 1.84 6.72
CA ALA A 70 10.86 2.83 5.65
C ALA A 70 9.63 2.91 4.74
N PHE A 71 8.74 1.89 4.76
CA PHE A 71 7.64 1.81 3.78
C PHE A 71 6.78 3.08 3.70
N LEU A 72 6.43 3.68 4.84
CA LEU A 72 5.56 4.86 4.87
C LEU A 72 6.27 6.12 4.35
N GLY A 73 7.53 6.34 4.74
CA GLY A 73 8.32 7.46 4.24
C GLY A 73 8.58 7.33 2.74
N ASP A 74 8.95 6.14 2.27
CA ASP A 74 9.15 5.87 0.84
C ASP A 74 7.87 6.10 0.03
N ALA A 75 6.71 5.69 0.57
CA ALA A 75 5.42 5.93 -0.07
C ALA A 75 5.09 7.42 -0.15
N PHE A 76 5.37 8.18 0.91
CA PHE A 76 5.20 9.64 0.92
C PHE A 76 6.09 10.33 -0.10
N GLU A 77 7.38 9.98 -0.13
CA GLU A 77 8.34 10.56 -1.06
C GLU A 77 7.96 10.28 -2.51
N THR A 78 7.51 9.05 -2.79
CA THR A 78 7.03 8.66 -4.11
C THR A 78 5.78 9.48 -4.51
N ALA A 79 4.82 9.64 -3.60
CA ALA A 79 3.62 10.44 -3.83
C ALA A 79 3.94 11.92 -4.04
N ARG A 80 4.82 12.49 -3.21
CA ARG A 80 5.28 13.88 -3.31
C ARG A 80 5.95 14.14 -4.64
N LYS A 81 6.86 13.27 -5.06
CA LYS A 81 7.52 13.34 -6.37
C LYS A 81 6.50 13.26 -7.50
N HIS A 82 5.52 12.37 -7.42
CA HIS A 82 4.47 12.27 -8.43
C HIS A 82 3.66 13.57 -8.55
N VAL A 83 3.23 14.14 -7.42
CA VAL A 83 2.51 15.43 -7.41
C VAL A 83 3.36 16.54 -8.03
N GLN A 84 4.64 16.65 -7.67
CA GLN A 84 5.57 17.62 -8.28
C GLN A 84 5.68 17.44 -9.81
N GLN A 85 5.72 16.20 -10.30
CA GLN A 85 5.72 15.93 -11.73
C GLN A 85 4.39 16.34 -12.39
N CYS A 86 3.26 16.20 -11.70
CA CYS A 86 1.98 16.72 -12.15
C CYS A 86 1.98 18.25 -12.23
N GLU A 87 2.50 18.96 -11.21
CA GLU A 87 2.68 20.43 -11.24
C GLU A 87 3.49 20.89 -12.45
N ALA A 88 4.54 20.13 -12.77
CA ALA A 88 5.44 20.41 -13.88
C ALA A 88 4.92 19.96 -15.26
N GLY A 89 3.77 19.27 -15.33
CA GLY A 89 3.26 18.68 -16.57
C GLY A 89 4.14 17.55 -17.15
N THR A 90 4.98 16.93 -16.32
CA THR A 90 5.91 15.85 -16.70
C THR A 90 5.52 14.48 -16.13
N ALA A 91 4.39 14.41 -15.44
CA ALA A 91 3.90 13.16 -14.87
C ALA A 91 3.66 12.10 -15.96
N PRO A 92 4.02 10.83 -15.69
CA PRO A 92 3.76 9.76 -16.63
C PRO A 92 2.25 9.58 -16.82
N TYR A 93 1.85 9.25 -18.06
CA TYR A 93 0.45 8.97 -18.40
C TYR A 93 -0.11 7.75 -17.63
N VAL A 94 0.75 6.78 -17.31
CA VAL A 94 0.42 5.67 -16.43
C VAL A 94 0.85 6.04 -15.02
N PRO A 95 -0.09 6.23 -14.07
CA PRO A 95 0.27 6.52 -12.69
C PRO A 95 1.01 5.33 -12.08
N LEU A 96 2.03 5.63 -11.29
CA LEU A 96 2.67 4.64 -10.42
C LEU A 96 1.65 4.11 -9.39
N PRO A 97 1.80 2.89 -8.88
CA PRO A 97 1.02 2.43 -7.74
C PRO A 97 1.40 3.25 -6.50
N LEU A 98 0.58 4.26 -6.19
CA LEU A 98 0.76 5.17 -5.06
C LEU A 98 -0.18 4.81 -3.91
N GLU A 99 0.27 5.07 -2.69
CA GLU A 99 -0.62 5.15 -1.54
C GLU A 99 -1.52 6.38 -1.68
N ILE A 100 -2.84 6.18 -1.76
CA ILE A 100 -3.79 7.24 -2.05
C ILE A 100 -3.81 8.28 -0.93
N GLY A 101 -3.72 7.84 0.33
CA GLY A 101 -3.67 8.75 1.47
C GLY A 101 -2.39 9.61 1.48
N ALA A 102 -1.26 9.09 0.99
CA ALA A 102 -0.03 9.85 0.85
C ALA A 102 -0.17 10.91 -0.26
N TRP A 103 -0.78 10.53 -1.38
CA TRP A 103 -1.06 11.44 -2.48
C TRP A 103 -2.04 12.56 -2.06
N ALA A 104 -3.14 12.20 -1.40
CA ALA A 104 -4.09 13.15 -0.86
C ALA A 104 -3.40 14.17 0.07
N LYS A 105 -2.54 13.70 0.98
CA LYS A 105 -1.77 14.56 1.87
C LYS A 105 -0.91 15.58 1.12
N CYS A 106 -0.26 15.18 0.04
CA CYS A 106 0.51 16.11 -0.79
C CYS A 106 -0.38 17.14 -1.51
N LEU A 107 -1.56 16.74 -1.99
CA LEU A 107 -2.51 17.64 -2.65
C LEU A 107 -3.20 18.60 -1.69
N GLU A 108 -3.49 18.18 -0.45
CA GLU A 108 -4.05 19.04 0.61
C GLU A 108 -3.22 20.32 0.76
N HIS A 109 -1.89 20.20 0.82
CA HIS A 109 -1.00 21.35 0.98
C HIS A 109 -1.05 22.30 -0.24
N ILE A 110 -1.27 21.77 -1.44
CA ILE A 110 -1.42 22.58 -2.66
C ILE A 110 -2.78 23.29 -2.66
N VAL A 111 -3.84 22.59 -2.24
CA VAL A 111 -5.21 23.13 -2.18
C VAL A 111 -5.37 24.10 -1.01
N ASP A 112 -4.73 23.91 0.13
CA ASP A 112 -4.73 24.87 1.22
C ASP A 112 -3.31 25.02 1.77
N PRO A 113 -2.61 26.13 1.43
CA PRO A 113 -1.27 26.39 1.94
C PRO A 113 -1.21 26.56 3.47
N ASN A 114 -2.36 26.78 4.13
CA ASN A 114 -2.42 26.86 5.60
C ASN A 114 -2.40 25.48 6.26
N THR A 115 -2.65 24.40 5.50
CA THR A 115 -2.39 23.05 6.00
C THR A 115 -0.89 22.87 6.17
N GLN A 116 -0.46 22.53 7.39
CA GLN A 116 0.92 22.15 7.65
C GLN A 116 1.29 21.04 6.66
N GLY A 117 2.26 21.31 5.77
CA GLY A 117 2.79 20.36 4.79
C GLY A 117 3.58 19.20 5.42
N ASP A 118 3.23 18.84 6.66
CA ASP A 118 3.81 17.75 7.42
C ASP A 118 3.33 16.41 6.83
N ALA A 119 4.25 15.45 6.78
CA ALA A 119 4.00 14.08 6.38
C ALA A 119 2.97 13.40 7.33
N GLY A 120 2.82 13.89 8.56
CA GLY A 120 1.85 13.37 9.52
C GLY A 120 2.14 11.90 9.83
N LEU A 121 1.24 11.00 9.47
CA LEU A 121 1.43 9.55 9.65
C LEU A 121 2.41 8.93 8.64
N TRP A 122 2.76 9.65 7.58
CA TRP A 122 3.58 9.17 6.45
C TRP A 122 5.08 9.37 6.68
N ILE A 123 5.55 8.96 7.86
CA ILE A 123 6.96 9.01 8.26
C ILE A 123 7.49 7.60 8.50
N ASP A 124 8.81 7.45 8.41
CA ASP A 124 9.49 6.21 8.75
C ASP A 124 9.13 5.76 10.16
N GLN A 125 8.80 4.47 10.29
CA GLN A 125 8.56 3.84 11.56
C GLN A 125 9.86 3.29 12.14
N PRO A 126 9.93 3.05 13.47
CA PRO A 126 11.04 2.33 14.04
C PRO A 126 11.19 0.93 13.40
N PRO A 127 12.41 0.43 13.22
CA PRO A 127 12.64 -0.94 12.77
C PRO A 127 11.95 -1.95 13.69
N ALA A 128 11.41 -3.01 13.09
CA ALA A 128 10.67 -4.05 13.79
C ALA A 128 11.35 -5.42 13.64
N SER A 129 11.11 -6.30 14.62
CA SER A 129 11.54 -7.70 14.54
C SER A 129 10.47 -8.56 13.87
N ASP A 130 10.88 -9.64 13.20
CA ASP A 130 9.94 -10.64 12.67
C ASP A 130 9.22 -11.35 13.83
N VAL A 131 7.91 -11.14 13.94
CA VAL A 131 7.09 -11.75 15.00
C VAL A 131 7.02 -13.28 14.86
N LEU A 132 7.26 -13.80 13.66
CA LEU A 132 7.26 -15.23 13.40
C LEU A 132 8.62 -15.88 13.64
N GLN A 133 9.67 -15.12 13.94
CA GLN A 133 11.05 -15.63 14.03
C GLN A 133 11.19 -16.82 15.00
N ARG A 134 10.58 -16.72 16.18
CA ARG A 134 10.60 -17.79 17.19
C ARG A 134 9.80 -19.02 16.77
N ALA A 135 8.76 -18.84 15.97
CA ALA A 135 7.92 -19.93 15.49
C ALA A 135 8.58 -20.65 14.29
N ARG A 136 9.29 -19.91 13.43
CA ARG A 136 10.10 -20.44 12.32
C ARG A 136 11.19 -21.39 12.80
N SER A 137 11.90 -21.05 13.89
CA SER A 137 12.98 -21.90 14.43
C SER A 137 12.50 -23.25 14.97
N ARG A 138 11.19 -23.41 15.19
CA ARG A 138 10.57 -24.64 15.70
C ARG A 138 9.90 -25.48 14.61
N ALA A 139 10.06 -25.12 13.34
CA ALA A 139 9.44 -25.80 12.19
C ALA A 139 7.92 -25.95 12.31
N LEU A 140 7.24 -24.95 12.89
CA LEU A 140 5.79 -24.95 13.04
C LEU A 140 5.08 -24.68 11.71
N TYR A 141 3.82 -25.11 11.65
CA TYR A 141 2.93 -24.88 10.52
C TYR A 141 1.88 -23.83 10.88
N GLY A 142 1.56 -22.96 9.93
CA GLY A 142 0.47 -22.00 9.99
C GLY A 142 -0.75 -22.50 9.21
N VAL A 143 -1.90 -21.94 9.56
CA VAL A 143 -3.15 -22.09 8.81
C VAL A 143 -3.62 -20.69 8.45
N MET A 144 -4.03 -20.47 7.21
CA MET A 144 -4.57 -19.18 6.81
C MET A 144 -6.00 -19.03 7.30
N LEU A 145 -6.27 -17.94 8.02
CA LEU A 145 -7.62 -17.55 8.42
C LEU A 145 -8.05 -16.38 7.54
N LEU A 146 -9.12 -16.57 6.78
CA LEU A 146 -9.72 -15.50 6.00
C LEU A 146 -10.58 -14.63 6.91
N ASP A 147 -10.27 -13.33 6.94
CA ASP A 147 -11.09 -12.32 7.59
C ASP A 147 -11.80 -11.48 6.53
N SER A 148 -13.03 -11.89 6.21
CA SER A 148 -13.88 -11.17 5.25
C SER A 148 -14.30 -9.79 5.78
N GLN A 149 -14.41 -9.62 7.10
CA GLN A 149 -14.78 -8.35 7.73
C GLN A 149 -13.65 -7.34 7.62
N TYR A 150 -12.41 -7.77 7.84
CA TYR A 150 -11.24 -6.95 7.57
C TYR A 150 -11.24 -6.48 6.11
N ARG A 151 -11.50 -7.38 5.15
CA ARG A 151 -11.51 -7.04 3.73
C ARG A 151 -12.60 -6.01 3.39
N LEU A 152 -13.80 -6.17 3.92
CA LEU A 152 -14.90 -5.22 3.69
C LEU A 152 -14.57 -3.83 4.25
N ARG A 153 -14.02 -3.75 5.47
CA ARG A 153 -13.61 -2.46 6.05
C ARG A 153 -12.51 -1.81 5.22
N HIS A 154 -11.49 -2.58 4.83
CA HIS A 154 -10.40 -2.09 3.99
C HIS A 154 -10.91 -1.50 2.67
N LEU A 155 -11.80 -2.22 1.97
CA LEU A 155 -12.41 -1.75 0.72
C LEU A 155 -13.26 -0.49 0.94
N SER A 156 -14.05 -0.45 2.01
CA SER A 156 -14.83 0.74 2.36
C SER A 156 -13.93 1.97 2.58
N THR A 157 -12.80 1.80 3.27
CA THR A 157 -11.82 2.89 3.47
C THR A 157 -11.18 3.29 2.14
N ARG A 158 -10.81 2.35 1.25
CA ARG A 158 -10.22 2.70 -0.06
C ARG A 158 -11.19 3.50 -0.93
N ILE A 159 -12.49 3.17 -0.89
CA ILE A 159 -13.53 3.93 -1.61
C ILE A 159 -13.65 5.35 -1.06
N TYR A 160 -13.63 5.52 0.27
CA TYR A 160 -13.67 6.84 0.90
C TYR A 160 -12.45 7.68 0.51
N ASP A 161 -11.25 7.12 0.61
CA ASP A 161 -10.00 7.82 0.27
C ASP A 161 -9.94 8.20 -1.22
N GLN A 162 -10.42 7.34 -2.11
CA GLN A 162 -10.52 7.64 -3.54
C GLN A 162 -11.45 8.81 -3.84
N ARG A 163 -12.61 8.86 -3.16
CA ARG A 163 -13.55 9.97 -3.29
C ARG A 163 -12.92 11.26 -2.80
N TYR A 164 -12.27 11.22 -1.64
CA TYR A 164 -11.59 12.38 -1.08
C TYR A 164 -10.47 12.89 -1.99
N LEU A 165 -9.65 11.99 -2.55
CA LEU A 165 -8.62 12.36 -3.52
C LEU A 165 -9.22 13.01 -4.78
N LEU A 166 -10.35 12.49 -5.27
CA LEU A 166 -11.04 13.06 -6.44
C LEU A 166 -11.56 14.47 -6.15
N GLU A 167 -12.12 14.69 -4.96
CA GLU A 167 -12.57 16.02 -4.50
C GLU A 167 -11.40 17.01 -4.46
N LEU A 168 -10.26 16.62 -3.87
CA LEU A 168 -9.02 17.42 -3.86
C LEU A 168 -8.54 17.74 -5.28
N CYS A 169 -8.53 16.75 -6.18
CA CYS A 169 -8.19 16.96 -7.59
C CYS A 169 -9.14 17.98 -8.25
N GLY A 170 -10.43 17.90 -7.98
CA GLY A 170 -11.45 18.82 -8.49
C GLY A 170 -11.23 20.26 -7.99
N THR A 171 -11.04 20.44 -6.68
CA THR A 171 -10.73 21.75 -6.09
C THR A 171 -9.43 22.33 -6.65
N ARG A 172 -8.41 21.48 -6.83
CA ARG A 172 -7.14 21.84 -7.46
C ARG A 172 -7.30 22.27 -8.92
N ALA A 173 -8.17 21.61 -9.69
CA ALA A 173 -8.43 21.95 -11.09
C ALA A 173 -9.14 23.32 -11.25
N GLN A 174 -10.09 23.63 -10.36
CA GLN A 174 -10.83 24.91 -10.37
C GLN A 174 -9.95 26.16 -10.22
N ARG A 175 -8.70 26.00 -9.75
CA ARG A 175 -7.75 27.11 -9.62
C ARG A 175 -7.12 27.54 -10.95
N TYR A 176 -7.19 26.71 -11.98
CA TYR A 176 -6.61 27.01 -13.29
C TYR A 176 -7.64 27.61 -14.22
N VAL A 177 -7.25 28.69 -14.90
CA VAL A 177 -8.11 29.55 -15.74
C VAL A 177 -8.82 28.78 -16.87
N HIS A 178 -8.26 27.66 -17.31
CA HIS A 178 -8.83 26.83 -18.40
C HIS A 178 -9.94 25.87 -17.94
N HIS A 179 -10.28 25.84 -16.66
CA HIS A 179 -11.31 24.99 -16.05
C HIS A 179 -12.42 25.77 -15.33
N ALA A 180 -12.46 27.10 -15.48
CA ALA A 180 -13.53 27.97 -14.98
C ALA A 180 -14.66 28.14 -16.00
#